data_AF-A0A9E2W9L8-F1
#
_entry.id   AF-A0A9E2W9L8-F1
#
_cell.length_a   1.000
_cell.length_b   1.000
_cell.length_c   1.000
_cell.angle_alpha   90.00
_cell.angle_beta   90.00
_cell.angle_gamma   90.00
#
_symmetry.space_group_name_H-M   'P 1'
#
loop_
_entity.id
_entity.type
_entity.pdbx_description
1 polymer ?
#
loop_
_entity_poly.entity_id
_entity_poly.type
_entity_poly.pdbx_seq_one_letter_code
_entity_poly.pdbx_strand_id
1 'polypeptide(L)'
;MAQHNSMHKIHEGRNIKRFREMRGWKQEGLAGELGEELTQRKISLLEQKETVDPEILQLVSDALKVPVDVLLNFDEEQAVNIISNSFDHGAFLNAGANPVFNVNPVEKWLEALEEIKRLNEALLKEKDSKIELLEKVIGQLGK
;
A
#
# COMPACT_ATOMS: atom_id res chain seq x y z
N MET A 1 -24.66 24.40 21.38
CA MET A 1 -23.31 24.84 20.97
C MET A 1 -22.99 24.14 19.67
N ALA A 2 -23.14 24.83 18.53
CA ALA A 2 -22.80 24.26 17.24
C ALA A 2 -21.27 24.16 17.18
N GLN A 3 -20.76 22.93 17.01
CA GLN A 3 -19.34 22.70 16.77
C GLN A 3 -19.00 23.34 15.43
N HIS A 4 -18.23 24.43 15.49
CA HIS A 4 -17.63 25.07 14.34
C HIS A 4 -16.55 24.12 13.84
N ASN A 5 -16.90 23.23 12.91
CA ASN A 5 -15.92 22.46 12.17
C ASN A 5 -15.23 23.46 11.25
N SER A 6 -14.06 23.96 11.65
CA SER A 6 -13.25 24.83 10.80
C SER A 6 -12.98 24.06 9.51
N MET A 7 -13.60 24.49 8.40
CA MET A 7 -13.26 24.00 7.05
C MET A 7 -11.75 24.05 6.93
N HIS A 8 -11.10 22.89 6.98
CA HIS A 8 -9.67 22.78 6.78
C HIS A 8 -9.43 23.10 5.31
N LYS A 9 -9.21 24.39 5.02
CA LYS A 9 -9.05 24.87 3.66
C LYS A 9 -7.72 24.32 3.16
N ILE A 10 -7.80 23.42 2.19
CA ILE A 10 -6.63 22.74 1.65
C ILE A 10 -5.76 23.77 0.94
N HIS A 11 -4.46 23.75 1.26
CA HIS A 11 -3.52 24.71 0.71
C HIS A 11 -2.86 24.13 -0.54
N GLU A 12 -3.37 24.48 -1.71
CA GLU A 12 -2.97 23.94 -3.01
C GLU A 12 -1.48 24.16 -3.29
N GLY A 13 -0.95 25.36 -3.01
CA GLY A 13 0.48 25.65 -3.19
C GLY A 13 1.39 24.74 -2.35
N ARG A 14 0.96 24.36 -1.14
CA ARG A 14 1.70 23.45 -0.27
C ARG A 14 1.68 22.04 -0.84
N ASN A 15 0.55 21.60 -1.38
CA ASN A 15 0.43 20.32 -2.05
C ASN A 15 1.36 20.26 -3.27
N ILE A 16 1.37 21.30 -4.11
CA ILE A 16 2.29 21.40 -5.25
C ILE A 16 3.75 21.27 -4.79
N LYS A 17 4.13 21.99 -3.72
CA LYS A 17 5.47 21.88 -3.13
C LYS A 17 5.81 20.45 -2.73
N ARG A 18 4.89 19.76 -2.04
CA ARG A 18 5.07 18.37 -1.60
C ARG A 18 5.24 17.41 -2.77
N PHE A 19 4.38 17.48 -3.78
CA PHE A 19 4.51 16.61 -4.96
C PHE A 19 5.79 16.87 -5.76
N ARG A 20 6.23 18.13 -5.84
CA ARG A 20 7.53 18.47 -6.42
C ARG A 20 8.69 17.84 -5.62
N GLU A 21 8.66 17.94 -4.29
CA GLU A 21 9.68 17.35 -3.42
C GLU A 21 9.68 15.81 -3.47
N MET A 22 8.50 15.18 -3.54
CA MET A 22 8.37 13.72 -3.74
C MET A 22 8.94 13.26 -5.08
N ARG A 23 8.87 14.10 -6.12
CA ARG A 23 9.55 13.88 -7.41
C ARG A 23 11.06 14.15 -7.38
N GLY A 24 11.60 14.65 -6.26
CA GLY A 24 13.00 15.00 -6.12
C GLY A 24 13.41 16.27 -6.89
N TRP A 25 12.44 17.09 -7.30
CA TRP A 25 12.70 18.26 -8.13
C TRP A 25 12.96 19.51 -7.29
N LYS A 26 13.94 20.30 -7.71
CA LYS A 26 14.10 21.69 -7.23
C LYS A 26 13.04 22.58 -7.89
N GLN A 27 12.80 23.77 -7.34
CA GLN A 27 11.88 24.75 -7.93
C GLN A 27 12.26 25.10 -9.38
N GLU A 28 13.56 25.15 -9.69
CA GLU A 28 14.08 25.32 -11.06
C GLU A 28 13.74 24.14 -11.99
N GLY A 29 13.69 22.92 -11.45
CA GLY A 29 13.31 21.73 -12.22
C GLY A 29 11.85 21.78 -12.64
N LEU A 30 10.96 22.14 -11.71
CA LEU A 30 9.54 22.32 -12.03
C LEU A 30 9.31 23.50 -12.99
N ALA A 31 10.03 24.61 -12.79
CA ALA A 31 10.03 25.74 -13.71
C ALA A 31 10.43 25.33 -15.14
N GLY A 32 11.47 24.50 -15.29
CA GLY A 32 11.92 23.99 -16.58
C GLY A 32 10.86 23.15 -17.31
N GLU A 33 10.10 22.33 -16.58
CA GLU A 33 9.02 21.51 -17.15
C GLU A 33 7.77 22.32 -17.54
N LEU A 34 7.51 23.43 -16.83
CA LEU A 34 6.34 24.28 -17.05
C LEU A 34 6.59 25.38 -18.10
N GLY A 35 7.83 25.52 -18.58
CA GLY A 35 8.21 26.44 -19.66
C GLY A 35 8.68 27.84 -19.20
N GLU A 36 9.11 28.66 -20.16
CA GLU A 36 9.81 29.94 -19.92
C GLU A 36 8.99 30.98 -19.12
N GLU A 37 7.66 30.85 -19.09
CA GLU A 37 6.81 31.78 -18.35
C GLU A 37 6.86 31.60 -16.83
N LEU A 38 7.22 30.41 -16.34
CA LEU A 38 7.22 30.07 -14.91
C LEU A 38 8.65 29.94 -14.40
N THR A 39 9.23 31.06 -13.97
CA THR A 39 10.57 31.07 -13.37
C THR A 39 10.58 30.48 -11.96
N GLN A 40 11.76 30.07 -11.46
CA GLN A 40 11.95 29.58 -10.09
C GLN A 40 11.30 30.49 -9.03
N ARG A 41 11.40 31.81 -9.21
CA ARG A 41 10.79 32.80 -8.31
C ARG A 41 9.26 32.73 -8.34
N LYS A 42 8.65 32.55 -9.53
CA LYS A 42 7.21 32.39 -9.68
C LYS A 42 6.72 31.10 -9.05
N ILE A 43 7.47 30.00 -9.18
CA ILE A 43 7.16 28.72 -8.51
C ILE A 43 7.19 28.88 -6.97
N SER A 44 8.19 29.57 -6.44
CA SER A 44 8.26 29.84 -4.99
C SER A 44 7.05 30.63 -4.48
N LEU A 45 6.59 31.62 -5.25
CA LEU A 45 5.38 32.39 -4.94
C LEU A 45 4.12 31.54 -5.09
N LEU A 46 4.05 30.69 -6.11
CA LEU A 46 2.94 29.77 -6.35
C LEU A 46 2.75 28.82 -5.17
N GLU A 47 3.83 28.26 -4.64
CA GLU A 47 3.81 27.32 -3.50
C GLU A 47 3.33 27.96 -2.20
N GLN A 48 3.40 29.29 -2.09
CA GLN A 48 2.92 30.05 -0.93
C GLN A 48 1.45 30.47 -1.04
N LYS A 49 0.83 30.30 -2.22
CA LYS A 49 -0.58 30.62 -2.42
C LYS A 49 -1.46 29.50 -1.89
N GLU A 50 -2.48 29.88 -1.12
CA GLU A 50 -3.48 28.95 -0.62
C GLU A 50 -4.32 28.35 -1.78
N THR A 51 -4.63 29.17 -2.78
CA THR A 51 -5.37 28.79 -4.00
C THR A 51 -4.58 29.18 -5.23
N VAL A 52 -4.56 28.31 -6.24
CA VAL A 52 -3.81 28.44 -7.49
C VAL A 52 -4.78 28.56 -8.66
N ASP A 53 -4.38 29.32 -9.68
CA ASP A 53 -5.18 29.49 -10.89
C ASP A 53 -5.37 28.12 -11.59
N PRO A 54 -6.60 27.73 -11.98
CA PRO A 54 -6.87 26.39 -12.53
C PRO A 54 -6.01 26.02 -13.74
N GLU A 55 -5.68 26.99 -14.59
CA GLU A 55 -4.81 26.79 -15.74
C GLU A 55 -3.39 26.39 -15.32
N ILE A 56 -2.83 27.05 -14.31
CA ILE A 56 -1.51 26.73 -13.76
C ILE A 56 -1.55 25.38 -13.04
N LEU A 57 -2.64 25.10 -12.33
CA LEU A 57 -2.80 23.83 -11.63
C LEU A 57 -2.85 22.64 -12.61
N GLN A 58 -3.51 22.81 -13.76
CA GLN A 58 -3.53 21.81 -14.83
C GLN A 58 -2.13 21.60 -15.42
N LEU A 59 -1.37 22.67 -15.67
CA LEU A 59 0.01 22.57 -16.16
C LEU A 59 0.90 21.82 -15.14
N VAL A 60 0.76 22.14 -13.86
CA VAL A 60 1.48 21.46 -12.77
C VAL A 60 1.08 19.99 -12.67
N SER A 61 -0.21 19.67 -12.80
CA SER A 61 -0.74 18.32 -12.86
C SER A 61 -0.11 17.52 -14.01
N ASP A 62 0.00 18.12 -15.20
CA ASP A 62 0.57 17.49 -16.38
C ASP A 62 2.09 17.30 -16.27
N ALA A 63 2.81 18.27 -15.70
CA ALA A 63 4.25 18.16 -15.46
C ALA A 63 4.57 17.10 -14.39
N LEU A 64 3.84 17.12 -13.28
CA LEU A 64 4.00 16.15 -12.20
C LEU A 64 3.34 14.81 -12.51
N LYS A 65 2.57 14.66 -13.60
CA LYS A 65 1.79 13.44 -13.92
C LYS A 65 0.94 12.98 -12.74
N VAL A 66 0.31 13.93 -12.05
CA VAL A 66 -0.57 13.70 -10.89
C VAL A 66 -1.91 14.32 -11.23
N PRO A 67 -3.05 13.62 -11.10
CA PRO A 67 -4.36 14.21 -11.39
C PRO A 67 -4.62 15.50 -10.60
N VAL A 68 -5.26 16.50 -11.22
CA VAL A 68 -5.59 17.78 -10.58
C VAL A 68 -6.35 17.58 -9.27
N ASP A 69 -7.29 16.64 -9.24
CA ASP A 69 -8.08 16.32 -8.04
C ASP A 69 -7.21 15.90 -6.85
N VAL A 70 -6.08 15.24 -7.11
CA VAL A 70 -5.13 14.86 -6.06
C VAL A 70 -4.42 16.11 -5.53
N LEU A 71 -4.02 17.05 -6.38
CA LEU A 71 -3.39 18.30 -5.93
C LEU A 71 -4.37 19.17 -5.10
N LEU A 72 -5.66 19.15 -5.44
CA LEU A 72 -6.71 19.89 -4.74
C LEU A 72 -7.11 19.27 -3.40
N ASN A 73 -7.11 17.94 -3.30
CA ASN A 73 -7.66 17.23 -2.15
C ASN A 73 -6.61 16.52 -1.28
N PHE A 74 -5.32 16.64 -1.61
CA PHE A 74 -4.27 15.99 -0.84
C PHE A 74 -4.19 16.57 0.58
N ASP A 75 -4.29 15.68 1.56
CA ASP A 75 -4.09 15.94 2.97
C ASP A 75 -2.91 15.09 3.45
N GLU A 76 -1.82 15.78 3.79
CA GLU A 76 -0.58 15.16 4.24
C GLU A 76 -0.76 14.36 5.54
N GLU A 77 -1.56 14.87 6.48
CA GLU A 77 -1.77 14.19 7.76
C GLU A 77 -2.53 12.88 7.54
N GLN A 78 -3.53 12.88 6.65
CA GLN A 78 -4.22 11.65 6.26
C GLN A 78 -3.29 10.67 5.54
N ALA A 79 -2.45 11.14 4.62
CA ALA A 79 -1.51 10.28 3.90
C ALA A 79 -0.48 9.64 4.86
N VAL A 80 0.08 10.43 5.79
CA VAL A 80 1.03 9.95 6.82
C VAL A 80 0.34 8.99 7.78
N ASN A 81 -0.89 9.28 8.21
CA ASN A 81 -1.67 8.37 9.06
C ASN A 81 -1.94 7.04 8.35
N ILE A 82 -2.28 7.05 7.06
CA ILE A 82 -2.46 5.81 6.27
C ILE A 82 -1.16 5.01 6.21
N ILE A 83 -0.04 5.66 5.88
CA ILE A 83 1.28 5.02 5.81
C ILE A 83 1.65 4.43 7.17
N SER A 84 1.57 5.21 8.24
CA SER A 84 1.91 4.78 9.60
C SER A 84 1.06 3.58 10.04
N ASN A 85 -0.24 3.61 9.82
CA ASN A 85 -1.13 2.50 10.20
C ASN A 85 -0.95 1.26 9.31
N SER A 86 -0.49 1.42 8.06
CA SER A 86 -0.20 0.28 7.17
C SER A 86 1.07 -0.47 7.56
N PHE A 87 2.08 0.22 8.11
CA PHE A 87 3.36 -0.38 8.50
C PHE A 87 3.37 -0.91 9.94
N ASP A 88 2.49 -0.39 10.82
CA ASP A 88 2.55 -0.65 12.27
C ASP A 88 1.55 -1.68 12.82
N HIS A 89 0.89 -2.51 11.99
CA HIS A 89 0.19 -3.78 12.33
C HIS A 89 -1.14 -3.90 11.56
N GLY A 90 -1.11 -4.48 10.34
CA GLY A 90 -2.28 -5.15 9.74
C GLY A 90 -3.62 -4.41 9.80
N ALA A 91 -3.63 -3.07 9.73
CA ALA A 91 -4.84 -2.29 9.90
C ALA A 91 -5.66 -2.30 8.60
N PHE A 92 -6.68 -3.14 8.61
CA PHE A 92 -7.76 -3.24 7.63
C PHE A 92 -8.43 -1.87 7.41
N LEU A 93 -8.18 -1.25 6.25
CA LEU A 93 -8.86 -0.02 5.83
C LEU A 93 -10.28 -0.36 5.35
N ASN A 94 -11.25 -0.14 6.22
CA ASN A 94 -12.68 -0.17 5.89
C ASN A 94 -13.06 1.16 5.21
N ALA A 95 -12.61 1.35 3.96
CA ALA A 95 -12.96 2.50 3.13
C ALA A 95 -13.44 2.01 1.76
N GLY A 96 -14.69 1.53 1.70
CA GLY A 96 -15.54 1.54 0.51
C GLY A 96 -15.22 0.60 -0.67
N ALA A 97 -14.03 0.02 -0.77
CA ALA A 97 -13.68 -0.94 -1.82
C ALA A 97 -12.68 -1.96 -1.29
N ASN A 98 -13.18 -3.01 -0.65
CA ASN A 98 -12.37 -4.20 -0.41
C ASN A 98 -12.08 -4.86 -1.77
N PRO A 99 -10.82 -5.06 -2.19
CA PRO A 99 -10.54 -6.22 -3.03
C PRO A 99 -10.98 -7.42 -2.18
N VAL A 100 -12.11 -8.03 -2.56
CA VAL A 100 -12.59 -9.26 -1.94
C VAL A 100 -11.58 -10.33 -2.30
N PHE A 101 -10.53 -10.45 -1.49
CA PHE A 101 -9.74 -11.65 -1.44
C PHE A 101 -10.66 -12.71 -0.83
N ASN A 102 -11.30 -13.50 -1.68
CA ASN A 102 -12.15 -14.63 -1.29
C ASN A 102 -11.29 -15.80 -0.78
N VAL A 103 -10.31 -15.50 0.06
CA VAL A 103 -9.45 -16.47 0.72
C VAL A 103 -9.81 -16.37 2.19
N ASN A 104 -10.65 -17.28 2.67
CA ASN A 104 -10.95 -17.39 4.09
C ASN A 104 -9.75 -18.09 4.77
N PRO A 105 -8.96 -17.38 5.60
CA PRO A 105 -7.76 -17.96 6.21
C PRO A 105 -8.09 -19.13 7.15
N VAL A 106 -9.27 -19.13 7.76
CA VAL A 106 -9.74 -20.21 8.65
C VAL A 106 -10.04 -21.46 7.84
N GLU A 107 -10.64 -21.31 6.66
CA GLU A 107 -10.90 -22.43 5.75
C GLU A 107 -9.60 -23.04 5.22
N LYS A 108 -8.66 -22.20 4.77
CA LYS A 108 -7.33 -22.66 4.33
C LYS A 108 -6.53 -23.34 5.44
N TRP A 109 -6.68 -22.87 6.68
CA TRP A 109 -6.07 -23.53 7.83
C TRP A 109 -6.73 -24.89 8.10
N LEU A 110 -8.06 -24.97 8.03
CA LEU A 110 -8.76 -26.23 8.21
C LEU A 110 -8.35 -27.28 7.16
N GLU A 111 -8.28 -26.88 5.88
CA GLU A 111 -7.77 -27.71 4.78
C GLU A 111 -6.34 -28.23 5.08
N ALA A 112 -5.45 -27.35 5.56
CA ALA A 112 -4.09 -27.73 5.88
C ALA A 112 -4.02 -28.74 7.05
N LEU A 113 -4.89 -28.60 8.06
CA LEU A 113 -4.97 -29.53 9.18
C LEU A 113 -5.50 -30.90 8.75
N GLU A 114 -6.48 -30.94 7.85
CA GLU A 114 -6.98 -32.19 7.28
C GLU A 114 -5.91 -32.91 6.46
N GLU A 115 -5.16 -32.16 5.64
CA GLU A 115 -4.07 -32.73 4.85
C GLU A 115 -2.93 -33.26 5.74
N ILE A 116 -2.58 -32.56 6.82
CA ILE A 116 -1.61 -33.04 7.81
C ILE A 116 -2.08 -34.35 8.45
N LYS A 117 -3.36 -34.45 8.84
CA LYS A 117 -3.91 -35.69 9.40
C LYS A 117 -3.81 -36.85 8.41
N ARG A 118 -4.21 -36.62 7.16
CA ARG A 118 -4.15 -37.62 6.08
C ARG A 118 -2.72 -38.10 5.82
N LEU A 119 -1.76 -37.19 5.75
CA LEU A 119 -0.34 -37.51 5.55
C LEU A 119 0.23 -38.31 6.72
N ASN A 120 -0.15 -37.96 7.95
CA ASN A 120 0.28 -38.69 9.14
C ASN A 120 -0.27 -40.13 9.17
N GLU A 121 -1.54 -40.33 8.82
CA GLU A 121 -2.13 -41.67 8.71
C GLU A 121 -1.42 -42.52 7.64
N ALA A 122 -1.11 -41.94 6.49
CA ALA A 122 -0.35 -42.61 5.44
C ALA A 122 1.07 -42.98 5.89
N LEU A 123 1.75 -42.08 6.62
CA LEU A 123 3.08 -42.31 7.16
C LEU A 123 3.09 -43.42 8.21
N LEU A 124 2.10 -43.46 9.10
CA LEU A 124 1.93 -44.53 10.09
C LEU A 124 1.80 -45.89 9.39
N LYS A 125 0.96 -45.98 8.36
CA LYS A 125 0.77 -47.21 7.59
C LYS A 125 2.05 -47.66 6.86
N GLU A 126 2.81 -46.72 6.31
CA GLU A 126 4.10 -47.02 5.68
C GLU A 126 5.10 -47.55 6.69
N LYS A 127 5.15 -46.97 7.89
CA LYS A 127 5.98 -47.45 9.00
C LYS A 127 5.60 -48.87 9.42
N ASP A 128 4.31 -49.15 9.61
CA ASP A 128 3.84 -50.49 10.00
C ASP A 128 4.23 -51.53 8.94
N SER A 129 4.05 -51.21 7.66
CA SER A 129 4.44 -52.08 6.55
C SER A 129 5.95 -52.34 6.50
N LYS A 130 6.75 -51.30 6.81
CA LYS A 130 8.22 -51.40 6.86
C LYS A 130 8.66 -52.28 8.02
N ILE A 131 8.03 -52.15 9.19
CA ILE A 131 8.31 -52.95 10.38
C ILE A 131 8.02 -54.42 10.08
N GLU A 132 6.87 -54.74 9.50
CA GLU A 132 6.52 -56.12 9.14
C GLU A 132 7.53 -56.73 8.15
N LEU A 133 8.00 -55.95 7.17
CA LEU A 133 9.04 -56.39 6.25
C LEU A 133 10.37 -56.67 6.97
N LEU A 134 10.78 -55.77 7.87
CA LEU A 134 12.00 -55.95 8.67
C LEU A 134 11.91 -57.18 9.57
N GLU A 135 10.78 -57.41 10.23
CA GLU A 135 10.52 -58.61 11.04
C GLU A 135 10.65 -59.89 10.20
N LYS A 136 10.10 -59.90 8.98
CA LYS A 136 10.23 -61.03 8.04
C LYS A 136 11.68 -61.29 7.64
N VAL A 137 12.44 -60.24 7.31
CA VAL A 137 13.86 -60.36 6.92
C VAL A 137 14.70 -60.87 8.09
N ILE A 138 14.51 -60.33 9.29
CA ILE A 138 15.20 -60.79 10.50
C ILE A 138 14.87 -62.26 10.79
N GLY A 139 13.60 -62.66 10.67
CA GLY A 139 13.17 -64.05 10.86
C GLY A 139 13.73 -65.04 9.82
N GLN A 140 14.11 -64.56 8.64
CA GLN A 140 14.77 -65.36 7.60
C GLN A 140 16.29 -65.49 7.82
N LEU A 141 16.94 -64.47 8.39
CA LEU A 141 18.38 -64.46 8.69
C LEU A 141 18.76 -65.21 9.97
N GLY A 142 17.79 -65.45 10.86
CA GLY A 142 17.97 -66.21 12.10
C GLY A 142 17.80 -67.74 11.97
N LYS A 143 17.68 -68.26 10.75
CA LYS A 143 17.66 -69.70 10.42
C LYS A 143 18.94 -70.08 9.68
#